data_AF-A0A507SMQ9-F1
#
_entry.id   AF-A0A507SMQ9-F1
#
_cell.length_a   1.000
_cell.length_b   1.000
_cell.length_c   1.000
_cell.angle_alpha   90.00
_cell.angle_beta   90.00
_cell.angle_gamma   90.00
#
_symmetry.space_group_name_H-M   'P 1'
#
loop_
_entity.id
_entity.type
_entity.pdbx_description
1 polymer ?
#
loop_
_entity_poly.entity_id
_entity_poly.type
_entity_poly.pdbx_seq_one_letter_code
_entity_poly.pdbx_strand_id
1 'polypeptide(L)'
;MAKYHELTIEYSPTKFIHYNAAKIFVYIDEEETFSELKPDLISAFKLRFAKLEFDNDVEPTYLFLSNAQIYFLNEQAKIIINEKPTLYKVDKNVQRDKEKDELKEIYSELRAIQSSEFISISSLQATEYEMRKRELYIKEKIYTHKLVQRSSNA
;
A
#
# COMPACT_ATOMS: atom_id res chain seq x y z
N MET A 1 -1.54 -23.42 2.91
CA MET A 1 -1.31 -21.96 3.08
C MET A 1 0.06 -21.67 2.52
N ALA A 2 0.21 -20.69 1.62
CA ALA A 2 1.51 -20.35 1.06
C ALA A 2 2.23 -19.45 2.06
N LYS A 3 3.27 -19.97 2.70
CA LYS A 3 4.09 -19.23 3.64
C LYS A 3 5.44 -19.00 2.97
N TYR A 4 5.85 -17.75 2.85
CA TYR A 4 7.18 -17.45 2.32
C TYR A 4 8.16 -17.51 3.47
N HIS A 5 9.25 -18.23 3.30
CA HIS A 5 10.33 -18.34 4.29
C HIS A 5 11.09 -17.03 4.44
N GLU A 6 11.11 -16.21 3.39
CA GLU A 6 11.81 -14.93 3.36
C GLU A 6 11.04 -13.90 2.52
N LEU A 7 10.99 -12.66 3.01
CA LEU A 7 10.55 -11.49 2.26
C LEU A 7 11.68 -10.46 2.19
N THR A 8 12.06 -10.07 0.98
CA THR A 8 12.96 -8.95 0.74
C THR A 8 12.20 -7.77 0.14
N ILE A 9 12.34 -6.58 0.72
CA ILE A 9 11.85 -5.32 0.15
C ILE A 9 13.05 -4.51 -0.34
N GLU A 10 13.30 -4.53 -1.64
CA GLU A 10 14.36 -3.75 -2.28
C GLU A 10 13.82 -2.38 -2.71
N TYR A 11 14.52 -1.31 -2.33
CA TYR A 11 14.15 0.06 -2.72
C TYR A 11 15.28 0.84 -3.40
N SER A 12 16.41 0.17 -3.61
CA SER A 12 17.59 0.63 -4.34
C SER A 12 18.48 -0.61 -4.55
N PRO A 13 19.34 -0.65 -5.60
CA PRO A 13 20.22 -1.81 -5.85
C PRO A 13 21.11 -2.22 -4.67
N THR A 14 21.33 -1.32 -3.71
CA THR A 14 22.14 -1.58 -2.50
C THR A 14 21.38 -1.42 -1.19
N LYS A 15 20.06 -1.15 -1.23
CA LYS A 15 19.26 -0.95 -0.02
C LYS A 15 18.00 -1.81 -0.04
N PHE A 16 17.90 -2.63 0.98
CA PHE A 16 16.84 -3.60 1.13
C PHE A 16 16.47 -3.78 2.60
N ILE A 17 15.28 -4.31 2.84
CA ILE A 17 14.80 -4.73 4.16
C ILE A 17 14.48 -6.22 4.08
N HIS A 18 15.06 -7.02 4.97
CA HIS A 18 14.80 -8.46 5.05
C HIS A 18 13.87 -8.77 6.21
N TYR A 19 12.91 -9.65 5.94
CA TYR A 19 12.03 -10.23 6.93
C TYR A 19 12.04 -11.75 6.82
N ASN A 20 12.14 -12.39 7.99
CA ASN A 20 11.98 -13.84 8.09
C ASN A 20 10.49 -14.16 8.18
N ALA A 21 10.04 -15.11 7.37
CA ALA A 21 8.69 -15.65 7.38
C ALA A 21 7.56 -14.61 7.29
N ALA A 22 7.04 -14.39 6.07
CA ALA A 22 5.97 -13.42 5.84
C ALA A 22 4.82 -14.02 5.05
N LYS A 23 3.59 -13.65 5.42
CA LYS A 23 2.43 -13.72 4.54
C LYS A 23 2.18 -12.34 3.97
N ILE A 24 1.97 -12.29 2.66
CA ILE A 24 1.70 -11.05 1.94
C ILE A 24 0.23 -11.05 1.59
N PHE A 25 -0.46 -9.99 1.95
CA PHE A 25 -1.83 -9.73 1.55
C PHE A 25 -1.88 -8.44 0.77
N VAL A 26 -2.73 -8.41 -0.25
CA VAL A 26 -2.94 -7.25 -1.11
C VAL A 26 -4.37 -6.78 -0.95
N TYR A 27 -4.54 -5.47 -0.91
CA TYR A 27 -5.86 -4.87 -0.79
C TYR A 27 -6.54 -4.83 -2.17
N ILE A 28 -7.76 -5.34 -2.23
CA ILE A 28 -8.61 -5.32 -3.41
C ILE A 28 -9.60 -4.17 -3.22
N ASP A 29 -9.42 -3.08 -3.98
CA ASP A 29 -10.21 -1.86 -3.82
C ASP A 29 -11.71 -2.10 -4.08
N GLU A 30 -12.05 -2.98 -5.03
CA GLU A 30 -13.44 -3.30 -5.41
C GLU A 30 -14.19 -4.09 -4.33
N GLU A 31 -13.47 -4.94 -3.59
CA GLU A 31 -14.03 -5.79 -2.54
C GLU A 31 -13.85 -5.20 -1.14
N GLU A 32 -13.11 -4.09 -1.03
CA GLU A 32 -12.70 -3.43 0.21
C GLU A 32 -12.03 -4.39 1.22
N THR A 33 -11.34 -5.43 0.75
CA THR A 33 -10.77 -6.49 1.60
C THR A 33 -9.33 -6.83 1.23
N PHE A 34 -8.65 -7.52 2.15
CA PHE A 34 -7.33 -8.08 1.93
C PHE A 34 -7.42 -9.53 1.46
N SER A 35 -6.74 -9.83 0.36
CA SER A 35 -6.58 -11.20 -0.14
C SER A 35 -5.13 -11.65 -0.04
N GLU A 36 -4.90 -12.92 0.32
CA GLU A 36 -3.55 -13.50 0.39
C GLU A 36 -2.94 -13.52 -1.02
N LEU A 37 -1.78 -12.87 -1.18
CA LEU A 37 -1.08 -12.81 -2.44
C LEU A 37 -0.35 -14.13 -2.70
N LYS A 38 -0.94 -14.90 -3.61
CA LYS A 38 -0.34 -16.12 -4.14
C LYS A 38 0.42 -15.84 -5.44
N PRO A 39 1.42 -16.66 -5.81
CA PRO A 39 2.27 -16.39 -6.97
C PRO A 39 1.52 -16.29 -8.31
N ASP A 40 0.46 -17.07 -8.46
CA ASP A 40 -0.45 -17.11 -9.60
C ASP A 40 -1.36 -15.88 -9.71
N LEU A 41 -1.49 -15.10 -8.64
CA LEU A 41 -2.43 -13.97 -8.56
C LEU A 41 -1.77 -12.60 -8.78
N ILE A 42 -0.44 -12.49 -8.86
CA ILE A 42 0.25 -11.19 -8.97
C ILE A 42 -0.23 -10.40 -10.18
N SER A 43 -0.34 -11.05 -11.34
CA SER A 43 -0.70 -10.37 -12.59
C SER A 43 -2.16 -9.91 -12.64
N ALA A 44 -3.02 -10.40 -11.74
CA ALA A 44 -4.45 -10.10 -11.73
C ALA A 44 -4.77 -8.79 -11.01
N PHE A 45 -3.90 -8.31 -10.11
CA PHE A 45 -4.22 -7.18 -9.24
C PHE A 45 -3.36 -5.95 -9.51
N LYS A 46 -4.00 -4.78 -9.46
CA LYS A 46 -3.28 -3.50 -9.41
C LYS A 46 -2.78 -3.28 -7.98
N LEU A 47 -1.58 -3.76 -7.69
CA LEU A 47 -1.00 -3.76 -6.36
C LEU A 47 -0.67 -2.34 -5.90
N ARG A 48 -1.40 -1.83 -4.91
CA ARG A 48 -1.23 -0.46 -4.36
C ARG A 48 -1.03 -0.42 -2.85
N PHE A 49 -1.62 -1.37 -2.14
CA PHE A 49 -1.61 -1.40 -0.69
C PHE A 49 -1.52 -2.84 -0.23
N ALA A 50 -0.55 -3.11 0.65
CA ALA A 50 -0.25 -4.44 1.13
C ALA A 50 -0.21 -4.48 2.66
N LYS A 51 -0.64 -5.63 3.19
CA LYS A 51 -0.53 -6.02 4.59
C LYS A 51 0.43 -7.21 4.65
N LEU A 52 1.45 -7.08 5.49
CA LEU A 52 2.49 -8.06 5.75
C LEU A 52 2.27 -8.61 7.15
N GLU A 53 2.09 -9.92 7.27
CA GLU A 53 1.99 -10.61 8.54
C GLU A 53 3.25 -11.44 8.75
N PHE A 54 3.97 -11.16 9.84
CA PHE A 54 5.19 -11.89 10.22
C PHE A 54 4.89 -12.78 11.42
N ASP A 55 5.53 -13.95 11.49
CA ASP A 55 5.26 -14.94 12.55
C ASP A 55 5.48 -14.39 13.98
N ASN A 56 6.44 -13.48 14.14
CA ASN A 56 6.86 -12.97 15.45
C ASN A 56 6.25 -11.59 15.78
N ASP A 57 5.48 -11.00 14.88
CA ASP A 57 4.86 -9.70 15.10
C ASP A 57 3.44 -9.86 15.67
N VAL A 58 3.16 -9.10 16.73
CA VAL A 58 1.81 -9.05 17.33
C VAL A 58 0.81 -8.38 16.40
N GLU A 59 1.27 -7.49 15.51
CA GLU A 59 0.43 -6.72 14.61
C GLU A 59 1.00 -6.70 13.19
N PRO A 60 0.16 -6.77 12.15
CA PRO A 60 0.60 -6.68 10.77
C PRO A 60 1.31 -5.36 10.47
N THR A 61 2.25 -5.38 9.53
CA THR A 61 2.85 -4.19 8.92
C THR A 61 2.15 -3.86 7.62
N TYR A 62 1.91 -2.59 7.36
CA TYR A 62 1.26 -2.12 6.15
C TYR A 62 2.23 -1.30 5.30
N LEU A 63 2.12 -1.44 3.98
CA LEU A 63 2.98 -0.79 3.01
C LEU A 63 2.19 -0.34 1.79
N PHE A 64 2.46 0.87 1.30
CA PHE A 64 1.98 1.33 0.00
C PHE A 64 2.95 0.94 -1.11
N LEU A 65 2.44 0.19 -2.08
CA LEU A 65 3.19 -0.39 -3.19
C LEU A 65 3.17 0.57 -4.38
N SER A 66 4.11 1.50 -4.38
CA SER A 66 4.17 2.54 -5.41
C SER A 66 5.15 2.14 -6.50
N ASN A 67 4.63 1.87 -7.70
CA ASN A 67 5.41 1.30 -8.82
C ASN A 67 6.16 0.03 -8.42
N ALA A 68 5.50 -0.83 -7.63
CA ALA A 68 6.11 -2.02 -7.10
C ALA A 68 6.10 -3.18 -8.13
N GLN A 69 7.15 -4.00 -8.09
CA GLN A 69 7.17 -5.31 -8.72
C GLN A 69 7.31 -6.37 -7.64
N ILE A 70 6.55 -7.45 -7.73
CA ILE A 70 6.62 -8.56 -6.78
C ILE A 70 7.01 -9.83 -7.52
N TYR A 71 8.01 -10.52 -7.01
CA TYR A 71 8.52 -11.78 -7.52
C TYR A 71 8.39 -12.85 -6.44
N PHE A 72 8.02 -14.06 -6.85
CA PHE A 72 8.07 -15.23 -5.98
C PHE A 72 8.97 -16.29 -6.60
N LEU A 73 9.93 -16.80 -5.82
CA LEU A 73 10.87 -17.82 -6.26
C LEU A 73 11.19 -18.73 -5.08
N ASN A 74 11.02 -20.05 -5.21
CA ASN A 74 11.44 -21.05 -4.21
C ASN A 74 11.07 -20.66 -2.76
N GLU A 75 9.79 -20.31 -2.53
CA GLU A 75 9.26 -19.89 -1.22
C GLU A 75 9.84 -18.57 -0.66
N GLN A 76 10.54 -17.80 -1.49
CA GLN A 76 10.94 -16.43 -1.20
C GLN A 76 10.05 -15.46 -1.96
N ALA A 77 9.78 -14.31 -1.34
CA ALA A 77 9.12 -13.19 -1.97
C ALA A 77 10.06 -11.99 -2.04
N LYS A 78 10.08 -11.30 -3.19
CA LYS A 78 10.83 -10.07 -3.37
C LYS A 78 9.90 -8.97 -3.86
N ILE A 79 9.80 -7.89 -3.09
CA ILE A 79 9.10 -6.67 -3.47
C ILE A 79 10.17 -5.65 -3.86
N ILE A 80 10.12 -5.17 -5.10
CA ILE A 80 10.98 -4.10 -5.61
C ILE A 80 10.13 -2.84 -5.71
N ILE A 81 10.56 -1.77 -5.08
CA ILE A 81 9.94 -0.44 -5.11
C ILE A 81 11.00 0.61 -5.47
N ASN A 82 10.58 1.76 -5.99
CA ASN A 82 11.52 2.78 -6.48
C ASN A 82 11.92 3.82 -5.43
N GLU A 83 11.34 3.75 -4.23
CA GLU A 83 11.55 4.70 -3.15
C GLU A 83 11.59 3.97 -1.80
N LYS A 84 12.23 4.58 -0.79
CA LYS A 84 12.31 4.00 0.54
C LYS A 84 10.89 3.73 1.07
N PRO A 85 10.56 2.49 1.47
CA PRO A 85 9.23 2.17 1.94
C PRO A 85 8.95 2.90 3.25
N THR A 86 7.78 3.51 3.34
CA THR A 86 7.21 3.91 4.62
C THR A 86 6.39 2.74 5.16
N LEU A 87 6.71 2.30 6.38
CA LEU A 87 6.02 1.21 7.05
C LEU A 87 5.01 1.76 8.05
N TYR A 88 3.84 1.12 8.07
CA TYR A 88 2.73 1.51 8.92
C TYR A 88 2.30 0.36 9.83
N LYS A 89 1.78 0.71 11.01
CA LYS A 89 1.13 -0.21 11.95
C LYS A 89 -0.26 0.34 12.29
N VAL A 90 -1.16 -0.52 12.76
CA VAL A 90 -2.46 -0.08 13.26
C VAL A 90 -2.25 0.58 14.62
N ASP A 91 -2.83 1.75 14.84
CA ASP A 91 -2.95 2.34 16.17
C ASP A 91 -4.40 2.26 16.66
N LYS A 92 -4.60 1.43 17.69
CA LYS A 92 -5.92 1.21 18.29
C LYS A 92 -6.40 2.40 19.11
N ASN A 93 -5.51 3.33 19.47
CA ASN A 93 -5.81 4.47 20.34
C ASN A 93 -6.24 5.74 19.56
N VAL A 94 -6.21 5.72 18.23
CA VAL A 94 -6.69 6.83 17.41
C VAL A 94 -8.21 6.99 17.56
N GLN A 95 -8.64 8.12 18.12
CA GLN A 95 -10.06 8.48 18.32
C GLN A 95 -10.62 9.23 17.10
N ARG A 96 -11.85 8.85 16.70
CA ARG A 96 -12.35 8.89 15.30
C ARG A 96 -13.16 10.13 14.88
N ASP A 97 -13.26 11.17 15.71
CA ASP A 97 -14.20 12.26 15.42
C ASP A 97 -13.69 13.22 14.33
N LYS A 98 -12.37 13.44 14.22
CA LYS A 98 -11.78 14.26 13.14
C LYS A 98 -11.65 13.52 11.80
N GLU A 99 -11.38 12.22 11.83
CA GLU A 99 -11.12 11.41 10.62
C GLU A 99 -12.36 11.31 9.73
N LYS A 100 -13.57 11.38 10.30
CA LYS A 100 -14.82 11.27 9.53
C LYS A 100 -15.03 12.45 8.58
N ASP A 101 -14.72 13.66 9.02
CA ASP A 101 -14.86 14.85 8.17
C ASP A 101 -13.72 14.93 7.15
N GLU A 102 -12.50 14.54 7.54
CA GLU A 102 -11.36 14.41 6.62
C GLU A 102 -11.64 13.35 5.52
N LEU A 103 -12.24 12.21 5.86
CA LEU A 103 -12.65 11.19 4.89
C LEU A 103 -13.72 11.71 3.93
N LYS A 104 -14.71 12.49 4.41
CA LYS A 104 -15.70 13.10 3.52
C LYS A 104 -15.05 14.06 2.52
N GLU A 105 -14.12 14.89 2.99
CA GLU A 105 -13.37 15.81 2.13
C GLU A 105 -12.58 15.04 1.08
N ILE A 106 -11.84 14.00 1.48
CA ILE A 106 -11.11 13.10 0.57
C ILE A 106 -12.04 12.49 -0.47
N TYR A 107 -13.21 11.96 -0.08
CA TYR A 107 -14.16 11.39 -1.04
C TYR A 107 -14.75 12.43 -1.99
N SER A 108 -14.95 13.66 -1.54
CA SER A 108 -15.41 14.76 -2.40
C SER A 108 -14.37 15.12 -3.45
N GLU A 109 -13.09 15.20 -3.06
CA GLU A 109 -11.98 15.48 -3.98
C GLU A 109 -11.78 14.33 -4.97
N LEU A 110 -11.78 13.07 -4.51
CA LEU A 110 -11.65 11.91 -5.38
C LEU A 110 -12.78 11.84 -6.40
N ARG A 111 -14.02 12.14 -6.00
CA ARG A 111 -15.15 12.24 -6.93
C ARG A 111 -14.98 13.38 -7.92
N ALA A 112 -14.55 14.56 -7.48
CA ALA A 112 -14.31 15.70 -8.36
C ALA A 112 -13.24 15.41 -9.43
N ILE A 113 -12.21 14.63 -9.09
CA ILE A 113 -11.18 14.15 -10.03
C ILE A 113 -11.74 13.09 -11.00
N GLN A 114 -12.75 12.30 -10.59
CA GLN A 114 -13.39 11.30 -11.44
C GLN A 114 -14.49 11.86 -12.35
N SER A 115 -15.16 12.94 -11.95
CA SER A 115 -16.41 13.39 -12.57
C SER A 115 -16.30 14.61 -13.48
N SER A 116 -15.11 15.06 -13.86
CA SER A 116 -14.94 16.16 -14.81
C SER A 116 -14.06 15.78 -15.98
N GLU A 117 -14.54 16.19 -17.15
CA GLU A 117 -14.01 15.92 -18.47
C GLU A 117 -12.58 16.46 -18.60
N PHE A 118 -11.63 15.58 -18.90
CA PHE A 118 -10.28 15.97 -19.29
C PHE A 118 -10.02 15.64 -20.76
N ILE A 119 -10.97 16.02 -21.62
CA ILE A 119 -10.64 16.20 -23.03
C ILE A 119 -9.79 17.49 -23.05
N SER A 120 -8.51 17.38 -23.44
CA SER A 120 -7.50 18.46 -23.54
C SER A 120 -6.76 18.93 -22.28
N ILE A 121 -6.36 18.02 -21.37
CA ILE A 121 -5.30 18.36 -20.39
C ILE A 121 -3.90 18.11 -20.95
N SER A 122 -2.95 18.96 -20.55
CA SER A 122 -1.54 18.75 -20.82
C SER A 122 -0.99 17.54 -20.05
N SER A 123 0.15 16.99 -20.49
CA SER A 123 0.83 15.89 -19.80
C SER A 123 1.26 16.27 -18.37
N LEU A 124 1.64 17.53 -18.14
CA LEU A 124 1.99 18.05 -16.81
C LEU A 124 0.78 18.00 -15.88
N GLN A 125 -0.36 18.55 -16.33
CA GLN A 125 -1.60 18.54 -15.54
C GLN A 125 -2.06 17.10 -15.26
N ALA A 126 -2.00 16.21 -16.25
CA ALA A 126 -2.32 14.79 -16.04
C ALA A 126 -1.44 14.14 -14.97
N THR A 127 -0.15 14.50 -14.93
CA THR A 127 0.79 14.02 -13.91
C THR A 127 0.42 14.54 -12.53
N GLU A 128 0.14 15.85 -12.41
CA GLU A 128 -0.30 16.48 -11.15
C GLU A 128 -1.59 15.84 -10.62
N TYR A 129 -2.55 15.56 -11.51
CA TYR A 129 -3.79 14.88 -11.13
C TYR A 129 -3.56 13.47 -10.61
N GLU A 130 -2.75 12.65 -11.29
CA GLU A 130 -2.44 11.30 -10.83
C GLU A 130 -1.64 11.31 -9.51
N MET A 131 -0.73 12.29 -9.33
CA MET A 131 -0.04 12.49 -8.05
C MET A 131 -1.03 12.83 -6.94
N ARG A 132 -1.94 13.79 -7.16
CA ARG A 132 -2.94 14.18 -6.17
C ARG A 132 -3.89 13.02 -5.82
N LYS A 133 -4.34 12.29 -6.82
CA LYS A 133 -5.19 11.10 -6.64
C LYS A 133 -4.49 10.03 -5.80
N ARG A 134 -3.19 9.83 -6.01
CA ARG A 134 -2.37 8.91 -5.21
C ARG A 134 -2.22 9.39 -3.76
N GLU A 135 -2.00 10.69 -3.53
CA GLU A 135 -1.95 11.25 -2.18
C GLU A 135 -3.27 11.03 -1.42
N LEU A 136 -4.39 11.34 -2.06
CA LEU A 136 -5.72 11.16 -1.49
C LEU A 136 -6.03 9.70 -1.19
N TYR A 137 -5.64 8.78 -2.09
CA TYR A 137 -5.75 7.34 -1.86
C TYR A 137 -4.97 6.89 -0.61
N ILE A 138 -3.71 7.31 -0.48
CA ILE A 138 -2.87 6.96 0.67
C ILE A 138 -3.52 7.48 1.96
N LYS A 139 -3.98 8.74 1.97
CA LYS A 139 -4.66 9.33 3.13
C LYS A 139 -5.92 8.55 3.49
N GLU A 140 -6.78 8.26 2.51
CA GLU A 140 -8.00 7.46 2.72
C GLU A 140 -7.67 6.12 3.40
N LYS A 141 -6.70 5.36 2.85
CA LYS A 141 -6.32 4.07 3.44
C LYS A 141 -5.73 4.19 4.84
N ILE A 142 -4.95 5.24 5.10
CA ILE A 142 -4.42 5.54 6.44
C ILE A 142 -5.56 5.71 7.44
N TYR A 143 -6.57 6.53 7.13
CA TYR A 143 -7.70 6.76 8.03
C TYR A 143 -8.59 5.52 8.16
N THR A 144 -8.96 4.90 7.04
CA THR A 144 -9.83 3.71 7.01
C THR A 144 -9.23 2.56 7.83
N HIS A 145 -7.91 2.38 7.79
CA HIS A 145 -7.22 1.29 8.49
C HIS A 145 -6.53 1.73 9.78
N LYS A 146 -6.69 2.99 10.20
CA LYS A 146 -6.08 3.60 11.41
C LYS A 146 -4.58 3.40 11.49
N LEU A 147 -3.91 3.72 10.40
CA LEU A 147 -2.49 3.50 10.26
C LEU A 147 -1.69 4.66 10.85
N VAL A 148 -0.62 4.33 11.55
CA VAL A 148 0.40 5.30 11.95
C VAL A 148 1.74 4.91 11.36
N GLN A 149 2.48 5.91 10.91
CA GLN A 149 3.82 5.71 10.41
C GLN A 149 4.73 5.26 11.56
N ARG A 150 5.41 4.13 11.38
CA ARG A 150 6.54 3.75 12.22
C ARG A 150 7.81 4.09 11.44
N SER A 151 8.65 4.95 11.98
CA SER A 151 9.97 5.17 11.41
C SER A 151 10.68 3.81 11.36
N SER A 152 11.11 3.41 10.17
CA SER A 152 12.03 2.29 10.00
C SER A 152 13.36 2.71 10.63
N ASN A 153 13.53 2.49 11.94
CA ASN A 153 14.86 2.40 12.52
C ASN A 153 15.42 1.05 12.07
N ALA A 154 15.85 1.01 10.80
CA ALA A 154 16.80 0.04 10.30
C ALA A 154 18.17 0.71 10.36
#